data_AF-A0A2N9MQ67-F1
#
_entry.id   AF-A0A2N9MQ67-F1
#
_cell.length_a   1.000
_cell.length_b   1.000
_cell.length_c   1.000
_cell.angle_alpha   90.00
_cell.angle_beta   90.00
_cell.angle_gamma   90.00
#
_symmetry.space_group_name_H-M   'P 1'
#
loop_
_entity.id
_entity.type
_entity.pdbx_description
1 polymer ?
#
loop_
_entity_poly.entity_id
_entity_poly.type
_entity_poly.pdbx_seq_one_letter_code
_entity_poly.pdbx_strand_id
1 'polypeptide(L)'
;MTSRERILTALNHREPDRVPVDLGAHRSSGISAIAYPRLRAALGLEPRPIRVYDPVQQLAIVDDDVLDWAGADAIELGRGFCVEDLWWADWTLPGGTPCWLHGRSRYADR
;
A
#
# COMPACT_ATOMS: atom_id res chain seq x y z
N MET A 1 15.42 13.73 -12.50
CA MET A 1 14.00 14.10 -12.71
C MET A 1 13.22 13.90 -11.42
N THR A 2 12.15 14.66 -11.20
CA THR A 2 11.16 14.34 -10.16
C THR A 2 10.35 13.09 -10.54
N SER A 3 9.67 12.44 -9.59
CA SER A 3 8.82 11.27 -9.88
C SER A 3 7.74 11.57 -10.93
N ARG A 4 7.12 12.75 -10.82
CA ARG A 4 6.13 13.23 -11.81
C ARG A 4 6.74 13.42 -13.20
N GLU A 5 7.90 14.07 -13.29
CA GLU A 5 8.60 14.25 -14.56
C GLU A 5 8.98 12.91 -15.20
N ARG A 6 9.44 11.95 -14.39
CA ARG A 6 9.82 10.61 -14.81
C ARG A 6 8.64 9.85 -15.42
N ILE A 7 7.51 9.83 -14.73
CA ILE A 7 6.28 9.21 -15.22
C ILE A 7 5.80 9.88 -16.52
N LEU A 8 5.73 11.22 -16.55
CA LEU A 8 5.28 11.94 -17.74
C LEU A 8 6.22 11.72 -18.93
N THR A 9 7.54 11.68 -18.70
CA THR A 9 8.52 11.38 -19.75
C THR A 9 8.27 10.00 -20.37
N ALA A 10 8.10 8.98 -19.53
CA ALA A 10 7.82 7.61 -19.97
C ALA A 10 6.48 7.50 -20.72
N LEU A 11 5.41 8.12 -20.23
CA LEU A 11 4.10 8.15 -20.89
C LEU A 11 4.12 8.87 -22.25
N ASN A 12 5.07 9.78 -22.44
CA ASN A 12 5.32 10.43 -23.73
C ASN A 12 6.27 9.64 -24.64
N HIS A 13 6.53 8.36 -24.32
CA HIS A 13 7.42 7.47 -25.08
C HIS A 13 8.84 8.02 -25.25
N ARG A 14 9.34 8.74 -24.25
CA ARG A 14 10.73 9.23 -24.18
C ARG A 14 11.47 8.51 -23.05
N GLU A 15 12.77 8.33 -23.21
CA GLU A 15 13.59 7.68 -22.19
C GLU A 15 13.76 8.59 -20.96
N PRO A 16 13.28 8.19 -19.77
CA PRO A 16 13.51 8.92 -18.53
C PRO A 16 14.89 8.60 -17.93
N ASP A 17 15.22 9.27 -16.81
CA ASP A 17 16.46 9.01 -16.07
C ASP A 17 16.54 7.60 -15.44
N ARG A 18 15.40 6.94 -15.22
CA ARG A 18 15.26 5.50 -14.93
C ARG A 18 13.83 5.04 -15.17
N VAL A 19 13.61 3.72 -15.22
CA VAL A 19 12.26 3.14 -15.29
C VAL A 19 11.40 3.65 -14.12
N PRO A 20 10.20 4.21 -14.38
CA PRO A 20 9.26 4.57 -13.32
C PRO A 20 8.78 3.33 -12.57
N VAL A 21 8.67 3.42 -11.24
CA VAL A 21 8.25 2.31 -10.38
C VAL A 21 6.88 2.62 -9.76
N ASP A 22 5.99 1.64 -9.81
CA ASP A 22 4.72 1.65 -9.10
C ASP A 22 4.69 0.46 -8.12
N LEU A 23 4.42 0.75 -6.85
CA LEU A 23 4.13 -0.23 -5.80
C LEU A 23 2.92 0.27 -5.00
N GLY A 24 1.73 -0.14 -5.43
CA GLY A 24 0.48 0.18 -4.76
C GLY A 24 -0.09 1.56 -5.04
N ALA A 25 0.33 2.26 -6.12
CA ALA A 25 -0.39 3.43 -6.63
C ALA A 25 -1.69 3.06 -7.37
N HIS A 26 -1.77 1.82 -7.87
CA HIS A 26 -2.99 1.20 -8.36
C HIS A 26 -3.28 -0.08 -7.56
N ARG A 27 -4.56 -0.48 -7.43
CA ARG A 27 -4.93 -1.69 -6.67
C ARG A 27 -4.21 -2.95 -7.17
N SER A 28 -4.09 -3.10 -8.48
CA SER A 28 -3.42 -4.27 -9.07
C SER A 28 -1.90 -4.29 -8.92
N SER A 29 -1.27 -3.18 -8.53
CA SER A 29 0.18 -3.09 -8.29
C SER A 29 0.54 -3.11 -6.79
N GLY A 30 -0.46 -3.34 -5.93
CA GLY A 30 -0.26 -3.44 -4.48
C GLY A 30 0.35 -4.76 -4.03
N ILE A 31 0.35 -4.96 -2.72
CA ILE A 31 0.87 -6.16 -2.07
C ILE A 31 -0.18 -6.78 -1.16
N SER A 32 -0.21 -8.11 -1.13
CA SER A 32 -1.04 -8.86 -0.17
C SER A 32 -0.68 -8.46 1.27
N ALA A 33 -1.71 -8.18 2.06
CA ALA A 33 -1.58 -7.87 3.48
C ALA A 33 -0.96 -9.01 4.29
N ILE A 34 -1.05 -10.26 3.81
CA ILE A 34 -0.40 -11.43 4.42
C ILE A 34 1.10 -11.45 4.12
N ALA A 35 1.52 -10.99 2.94
CA ALA A 35 2.93 -10.97 2.53
C ALA A 35 3.67 -9.73 3.05
N TYR A 36 2.95 -8.63 3.25
CA TYR A 36 3.54 -7.33 3.59
C TYR A 36 4.40 -7.33 4.87
N PRO A 37 4.00 -7.94 6.01
CA PRO A 37 4.86 -8.02 7.20
C PRO A 37 6.18 -8.76 6.92
N ARG A 38 6.14 -9.79 6.05
CA ARG A 38 7.32 -10.58 5.69
C ARG A 38 8.27 -9.76 4.82
N LEU A 39 7.73 -8.95 3.90
CA LEU A 39 8.54 -8.01 3.14
C LEU A 39 9.24 -7.03 4.08
N ARG A 40 8.50 -6.38 5.00
CA ARG A 40 9.11 -5.45 5.98
C ARG A 40 10.24 -6.11 6.77
N ALA A 41 10.01 -7.31 7.30
CA ALA A 41 11.02 -8.07 8.03
C ALA A 41 12.25 -8.40 7.17
N ALA A 42 12.06 -8.79 5.90
CA ALA A 42 13.15 -9.08 4.98
C ALA A 42 13.97 -7.82 4.61
N LEU A 43 13.35 -6.64 4.66
CA LEU A 43 14.01 -5.35 4.47
C LEU A 43 14.67 -4.79 5.74
N GLY A 44 14.52 -5.47 6.89
CA GLY A 44 15.00 -4.97 8.18
C GLY A 44 14.25 -3.72 8.67
N LEU A 45 13.03 -3.50 8.18
CA LEU A 45 12.19 -2.37 8.60
C LEU A 45 11.36 -2.73 9.84
N GLU A 46 11.11 -1.73 10.69
CA GLU A 46 10.30 -1.90 11.89
C GLU A 46 8.89 -2.44 11.57
N PRO A 47 8.34 -3.34 12.40
CA PRO A 47 6.95 -3.79 12.27
C PRO A 47 5.99 -2.60 12.35
N ARG A 48 4.93 -2.64 11.54
CA ARG A 48 3.85 -1.64 11.57
C ARG A 48 2.48 -2.31 11.53
N PRO A 49 1.44 -1.68 12.10
CA PRO A 49 0.08 -2.13 11.91
C PRO A 49 -0.27 -2.26 10.43
N ILE A 50 -0.84 -3.39 10.06
CA ILE A 50 -1.23 -3.65 8.66
C ILE A 50 -2.58 -3.01 8.40
N ARG A 51 -2.64 -2.08 7.47
CA ARG A 51 -3.88 -1.42 7.03
C ARG A 51 -4.36 -2.04 5.74
N VAL A 52 -5.49 -2.74 5.78
CA VAL A 52 -6.10 -3.42 4.63
C VAL A 52 -7.18 -2.52 4.05
N TYR A 53 -6.93 -1.92 2.89
CA TYR A 53 -7.88 -1.00 2.25
C TYR A 53 -8.79 -1.66 1.22
N ASP A 54 -8.39 -2.81 0.69
CA ASP A 54 -9.21 -3.65 -0.18
C ASP A 54 -9.48 -4.99 0.52
N PRO A 55 -10.64 -5.16 1.17
CA PRO A 55 -10.99 -6.39 1.87
C PRO A 55 -11.12 -7.62 0.96
N VAL A 56 -11.53 -7.40 -0.31
CA VAL A 56 -11.79 -8.48 -1.26
C VAL A 56 -10.47 -9.07 -1.73
N GLN A 57 -9.52 -8.21 -2.09
CA GLN A 57 -8.18 -8.63 -2.54
C GLN A 57 -7.19 -8.81 -1.38
N GLN A 58 -7.55 -8.37 -0.17
CA GLN A 58 -6.70 -8.31 1.02
C GLN A 58 -5.38 -7.57 0.76
N LEU A 59 -5.47 -6.35 0.24
CA LEU A 59 -4.32 -5.51 -0.09
C LEU A 59 -3.96 -4.56 1.04
N ALA A 60 -2.66 -4.50 1.37
CA ALA A 60 -2.14 -3.55 2.33
C ALA A 60 -1.93 -2.16 1.71
N ILE A 61 -2.14 -1.11 2.51
CA ILE A 61 -1.53 0.19 2.26
C ILE A 61 -0.03 0.06 2.51
N VAL A 62 0.77 0.38 1.50
CA VAL A 62 2.23 0.37 1.59
C VAL A 62 2.68 1.62 2.34
N ASP A 63 3.51 1.45 3.36
CA ASP A 63 4.06 2.55 4.16
C ASP A 63 5.19 3.26 3.40
N ASP A 64 5.40 4.53 3.75
CA ASP A 64 6.34 5.40 3.03
C ASP A 64 7.77 4.88 3.03
N ASP A 65 8.22 4.22 4.11
CA ASP A 65 9.57 3.62 4.17
C ASP A 65 9.77 2.46 3.18
N VAL A 66 8.71 1.71 2.87
CA VAL A 66 8.74 0.66 1.84
C VAL A 66 8.64 1.27 0.43
N LEU A 67 7.85 2.33 0.26
CA LEU A 67 7.78 3.07 -1.00
C LEU A 67 9.11 3.75 -1.34
N ASP A 68 9.78 4.32 -0.34
CA ASP A 68 11.11 4.90 -0.46
C ASP A 68 12.15 3.84 -0.84
N TRP A 69 12.11 2.67 -0.18
CA TRP A 69 12.96 1.53 -0.55
C TRP A 69 12.73 1.07 -1.99
N ALA A 70 11.47 1.00 -2.43
CA ALA A 70 11.12 0.63 -3.79
C ALA A 70 11.47 1.70 -4.83
N GLY A 71 11.72 2.95 -4.41
CA GLY A 71 11.85 4.09 -5.29
C GLY A 71 10.56 4.42 -6.04
N ALA A 72 9.40 4.20 -5.38
CA ALA A 72 8.09 4.38 -5.98
C ALA A 72 7.88 5.83 -6.47
N ASP A 73 7.33 5.96 -7.67
CA ASP A 73 7.16 7.26 -8.34
C ASP A 73 5.73 7.80 -8.24
N ALA A 74 4.81 6.99 -7.75
CA ALA A 74 3.41 7.32 -7.56
C ALA A 74 2.87 6.74 -6.25
N ILE A 75 1.79 7.33 -5.76
CA ILE A 75 1.03 6.85 -4.60
C ILE A 75 -0.45 6.84 -4.96
N GLU A 76 -1.20 5.96 -4.31
CA GLU A 76 -2.66 5.89 -4.46
C GLU A 76 -3.29 7.10 -3.75
N LEU A 77 -4.25 7.77 -4.37
CA LEU A 77 -4.82 9.01 -3.83
C LEU A 77 -5.71 8.77 -2.59
N GLY A 78 -6.46 7.67 -2.59
CA GLY A 78 -7.34 7.21 -1.51
C GLY A 78 -6.67 7.09 -0.14
N ARG A 79 -5.37 6.75 -0.09
CA ARG A 79 -4.58 6.70 1.15
C ARG A 79 -4.56 8.03 1.88
N GLY A 80 -4.71 9.16 1.17
CA GLY A 80 -4.79 10.50 1.74
C GLY A 80 -6.10 10.77 2.50
N PHE A 81 -7.13 9.95 2.29
CA PHE A 81 -8.42 10.06 3.00
C PHE A 81 -8.54 9.05 4.15
N CYS A 82 -7.68 8.03 4.21
CA CYS A 82 -7.74 6.95 5.20
C CYS A 82 -6.74 7.14 6.35
N VAL A 83 -6.61 8.37 6.86
CA VAL A 83 -5.59 8.74 7.86
C VAL A 83 -6.08 8.71 9.31
N GLU A 84 -7.40 8.79 9.51
CA GLU A 84 -8.00 8.80 10.85
C GLU A 84 -8.42 7.40 11.31
N ASP A 85 -8.30 7.12 12.60
CA ASP A 85 -8.67 5.83 13.22
C ASP A 85 -10.13 5.44 12.96
N LEU A 86 -11.03 6.40 12.76
CA LEU A 86 -12.46 6.13 12.51
C LEU A 86 -12.73 5.33 11.22
N TRP A 87 -11.77 5.30 10.28
CA TRP A 87 -11.86 4.58 9.02
C TRP A 87 -11.47 3.10 9.14
N TRP A 88 -11.01 2.69 10.31
CA TRP A 88 -10.36 1.42 10.57
C TRP A 88 -11.11 0.64 11.65
N ALA A 89 -11.25 -0.66 11.43
CA ALA A 89 -11.75 -1.60 12.43
C ALA A 89 -10.71 -2.70 12.66
N ASP A 90 -10.59 -3.16 13.91
CA ASP A 90 -9.75 -4.32 14.22
C ASP A 90 -10.25 -5.56 13.47
N TRP A 91 -9.32 -6.28 12.87
CA TRP A 91 -9.57 -7.51 12.14
C TRP A 91 -8.38 -8.45 12.26
N THR A 92 -8.57 -9.71 11.88
CA THR A 92 -7.51 -10.71 11.83
C THR A 92 -7.46 -11.32 10.43
N LEU A 93 -6.33 -11.18 9.75
CA LEU A 93 -6.10 -11.80 8.44
C LEU A 93 -6.16 -13.33 8.55
N PRO A 94 -6.46 -14.03 7.44
CA PRO A 94 -6.22 -15.47 7.36
C PRO A 94 -4.77 -15.78 7.76
N GLY A 95 -4.60 -16.63 8.79
CA GLY A 95 -3.30 -16.92 9.39
C GLY A 95 -3.01 -16.21 10.72
N GLY A 96 -3.96 -15.44 11.26
CA GLY A 96 -3.90 -14.93 12.64
C GLY A 96 -3.16 -13.60 12.81
N THR A 97 -2.74 -12.95 11.72
CA THR A 97 -2.06 -11.66 11.80
C THR A 97 -3.07 -10.55 12.09
N PRO A 98 -2.91 -9.77 13.17
CA PRO A 98 -3.78 -8.63 13.45
C PRO A 98 -3.60 -7.54 12.38
N CYS A 99 -4.70 -6.95 11.96
CA CYS A 99 -4.71 -5.85 11.01
C CYS A 99 -5.87 -4.89 11.27
N TRP A 100 -5.81 -3.73 10.65
CA TRP A 100 -6.91 -2.79 10.53
C TRP A 100 -7.55 -2.91 9.17
N LEU A 101 -8.83 -3.25 9.14
CA LEU A 101 -9.61 -3.35 7.92
C LEU A 101 -10.35 -2.05 7.66
N HIS A 102 -10.28 -1.55 6.43
CA HIS A 102 -11.04 -0.38 6.02
C HIS A 102 -12.54 -0.73 5.94
N GLY A 103 -13.35 -0.06 6.76
CA GLY A 103 -14.80 -0.21 6.69
C GLY A 103 -15.55 0.19 7.97
N ARG A 104 -16.62 0.98 7.81
CA ARG A 104 -17.65 1.18 8.84
C ARG A 104 -18.36 -0.16 9.11
N SER A 105 -18.03 -0.82 10.21
CA SER A 105 -18.92 -1.63 11.07
C SER A 105 -20.26 -2.11 10.47
N ARG A 106 -20.27 -2.94 9.42
CA ARG A 106 -21.51 -3.62 8.96
C ARG A 106 -21.33 -5.10 8.64
N TYR A 107 -20.13 -5.64 8.77
CA TYR A 107 -19.85 -7.06 8.55
C TYR A 107 -19.55 -7.84 9.83
N ALA A 108 -19.52 -7.18 11.00
CA ALA A 108 -19.24 -7.81 12.28
C ALA A 108 -20.50 -8.28 13.06
N ASP A 109 -21.70 -7.88 12.61
CA ASP A 109 -22.99 -8.21 13.26
C ASP A 109 -23.82 -9.27 12.49
N ARG A 110 -23.18 -10.25 11.86
CA ARG A 110 -23.87 -11.42 11.31
C ARG A 110 -23.19 -12.72 11.72
#